data_AF-A0A7U6KPC8-F1
#
_entry.id   AF-A0A7U6KPC8-F1
#
_cell.length_a   1.000
_cell.length_b   1.000
_cell.length_c   1.000
_cell.angle_alpha   90.00
_cell.angle_beta   90.00
_cell.angle_gamma   90.00
#
_symmetry.space_group_name_H-M   'P 1'
#
loop_
_entity.id
_entity.type
_entity.pdbx_description
1 polymer ?
#
loop_
_entity_poly.entity_id
_entity_poly.type
_entity_poly.pdbx_seq_one_letter_code
_entity_poly.pdbx_strand_id
1 'polypeptide(L)'
;MSEVLDEHELTSSGLNSLLDQETLLSGQRNLAASLQWRDAYLDPINYIQIELLKRARQQNEDTTDNHKDGDLNVEDPLIRSINALAAGLRNTG
;
A
#
# COMPACT_ATOMS: atom_id res chain seq x y z
N MET A 1 -7.27 5.29 14.37
CA MET A 1 -6.08 4.86 13.59
C MET A 1 -4.94 4.43 14.51
N SER A 2 -4.67 5.15 15.62
CA SER A 2 -3.71 4.71 16.65
C SER A 2 -3.96 3.28 17.12
N GLU A 3 -5.19 2.96 17.54
CA GLU A 3 -5.52 1.62 18.06
C GLU A 3 -5.12 0.46 17.13
N VAL A 4 -5.25 0.63 15.81
CA VAL A 4 -4.88 -0.40 14.83
C VAL A 4 -3.35 -0.53 14.72
N LEU A 5 -2.63 0.59 14.78
CA LEU A 5 -1.17 0.60 14.76
C LEU A 5 -0.61 0.03 16.07
N ASP A 6 -1.22 0.40 17.21
CA ASP A 6 -0.83 -0.08 18.53
C ASP A 6 -1.02 -1.60 18.63
N GLU A 7 -2.14 -2.14 18.15
CA GLU A 7 -2.40 -3.58 18.10
C GLU A 7 -1.43 -4.30 17.15
N HIS A 8 -1.12 -3.70 16.00
CA HIS A 8 -0.14 -4.24 15.06
C HIS A 8 1.26 -4.35 15.68
N GLU A 9 1.72 -3.31 16.37
CA GLU A 9 3.02 -3.30 17.04
C GLU A 9 3.04 -4.29 18.21
N LEU A 10 1.98 -4.35 19.01
CA LEU A 10 1.84 -5.32 20.10
C LEU A 10 1.94 -6.76 19.57
N THR A 11 1.22 -7.06 18.49
CA THR A 11 1.22 -8.38 17.86
C THR A 11 2.60 -8.73 17.29
N SER A 12 3.22 -7.81 16.57
CA SER A 12 4.53 -8.00 15.94
C SER A 12 5.63 -8.23 16.99
N SER A 13 5.63 -7.44 18.05
CA SER A 13 6.55 -7.58 19.18
C SER A 13 6.35 -8.90 19.92
N GLY A 14 5.08 -9.26 20.22
CA GLY A 14 4.75 -10.52 20.87
C GLY A 14 5.19 -11.73 20.06
N LEU A 15 4.98 -11.72 18.74
CA LEU A 15 5.41 -12.79 17.83
C LEU A 15 6.94 -12.94 17.82
N ASN A 16 7.67 -11.83 17.73
CA ASN A 16 9.13 -11.84 17.74
C ASN A 16 9.69 -12.35 19.08
N SER A 17 9.09 -11.96 20.20
CA SER A 17 9.45 -12.48 21.52
C SER A 17 9.20 -13.98 21.63
N LEU A 18 8.09 -14.50 21.10
CA LEU A 18 7.77 -15.93 21.13
C LEU A 18 8.73 -16.77 20.28
N LEU A 19 9.23 -16.19 19.18
CA LEU A 19 10.16 -16.84 18.26
C LEU A 19 11.64 -16.60 18.58
N ASP A 20 11.95 -15.89 19.66
CA ASP A 20 13.31 -15.49 20.06
C ASP A 20 14.09 -14.82 18.91
N GLN A 21 13.46 -13.84 18.25
CA GLN A 21 14.06 -13.07 17.15
C GLN A 21 13.87 -11.57 17.35
N GLU A 22 14.77 -10.77 16.81
CA GLU A 22 14.70 -9.30 16.91
C GLU A 22 13.72 -8.70 15.89
N THR A 23 13.62 -9.29 14.70
CA THR A 23 12.78 -8.80 13.60
C THR A 23 12.11 -9.94 12.85
N LEU A 24 11.00 -9.64 12.17
CA LEU A 24 10.31 -10.61 11.33
C LEU A 24 11.27 -11.18 10.28
N LEU A 25 11.14 -12.48 10.02
CA LEU A 25 11.95 -13.21 9.03
C LEU A 25 13.46 -13.27 9.32
N SER A 26 13.88 -13.08 10.57
CA SER A 26 15.31 -13.21 10.96
C SER A 26 15.91 -14.57 10.53
N GLY A 27 15.11 -15.65 10.59
CA GLY A 27 15.50 -16.99 10.12
C GLY A 27 15.41 -17.22 8.60
N GLN A 28 14.86 -16.27 7.83
CA GLN A 28 14.59 -16.42 6.39
C GLN A 28 15.15 -15.24 5.57
N ARG A 29 16.46 -15.02 5.69
CA ARG A 29 17.17 -13.85 5.11
C ARG A 29 16.92 -13.61 3.61
N ASN A 30 16.84 -14.67 2.79
CA ASN A 30 16.58 -14.53 1.36
C ASN A 30 15.16 -14.01 1.07
N LEU A 31 14.18 -14.47 1.85
CA LEU A 31 12.81 -13.99 1.74
C LEU A 31 12.73 -12.53 2.21
N ALA A 32 13.32 -12.21 3.36
CA ALA A 32 13.38 -10.85 3.88
C ALA A 32 13.97 -9.87 2.87
N ALA A 33 15.11 -10.22 2.26
CA ALA A 33 15.72 -9.41 1.20
C ALA A 33 14.77 -9.27 0.01
N SER A 34 14.20 -10.37 -0.51
CA SER A 34 13.26 -10.33 -1.65
C SER A 34 12.06 -9.41 -1.40
N LEU A 35 11.52 -9.39 -0.18
CA LEU A 35 10.46 -8.46 0.21
C LEU A 35 10.97 -7.01 0.22
N GLN A 36 12.12 -6.76 0.85
CA GLN A 36 12.71 -5.42 0.92
C GLN A 36 13.00 -4.82 -0.47
N TRP A 37 13.51 -5.63 -1.40
CA TRP A 37 13.72 -5.20 -2.80
C TRP A 37 12.42 -4.82 -3.48
N ARG A 38 11.32 -5.49 -3.13
CA ARG A 38 10.01 -5.25 -3.70
C ARG A 38 9.37 -3.99 -3.13
N ASP A 39 9.53 -3.75 -1.83
CA ASP A 39 9.01 -2.54 -1.16
C ASP A 39 9.53 -1.26 -1.83
N ALA A 40 10.80 -1.25 -2.28
CA ALA A 40 11.38 -0.13 -3.03
C ALA A 40 10.62 0.23 -4.33
N TYR A 41 9.91 -0.72 -4.94
CA TYR A 41 9.05 -0.49 -6.12
C TYR A 41 7.58 -0.28 -5.76
N LEU A 42 7.11 -0.87 -4.64
CA LEU A 42 5.73 -0.70 -4.19
C LEU A 42 5.50 0.68 -3.57
N ASP A 43 6.49 1.24 -2.88
CA ASP A 43 6.40 2.56 -2.26
C ASP A 43 6.02 3.65 -3.26
N PRO A 44 6.72 3.84 -4.40
CA PRO A 44 6.29 4.80 -5.42
C PRO A 44 4.87 4.57 -5.94
N ILE A 45 4.46 3.30 -6.12
CA ILE A 45 3.12 2.95 -6.61
C ILE A 45 2.06 3.30 -5.57
N ASN A 46 2.32 3.06 -4.28
CA ASN A 46 1.46 3.48 -3.18
C ASN A 46 1.24 5.00 -3.19
N TYR A 47 2.32 5.79 -3.34
CA TYR A 47 2.20 7.25 -3.41
C TYR A 47 1.38 7.71 -4.62
N ILE A 48 1.62 7.11 -5.79
CA ILE A 48 0.82 7.38 -7.00
C ILE A 48 -0.65 7.05 -6.75
N GLN A 49 -0.95 5.88 -6.18
CA GLN A 49 -2.33 5.45 -5.88
C GLN A 49 -3.02 6.39 -4.89
N ILE A 50 -2.33 6.82 -3.83
CA ILE A 50 -2.88 7.79 -2.85
C ILE A 50 -3.27 9.09 -3.56
N GLU A 51 -2.44 9.59 -4.45
CA GLU A 51 -2.70 10.82 -5.18
C GLU A 51 -3.84 10.66 -6.21
N LEU A 52 -3.90 9.53 -6.91
CA LEU A 52 -5.00 9.21 -7.82
C LEU A 52 -6.33 9.07 -7.07
N LEU A 53 -6.34 8.45 -5.88
CA LEU A 53 -7.53 8.36 -5.04
C LEU A 53 -8.02 9.73 -4.57
N LYS A 54 -7.12 10.66 -4.24
CA LYS A 54 -7.49 12.03 -3.87
C LYS A 54 -8.19 12.74 -5.03
N ARG A 55 -7.62 12.68 -6.23
CA ARG A 55 -8.19 13.30 -7.44
C ARG A 55 -9.52 12.68 -7.83
N ALA A 56 -9.61 11.34 -7.81
CA ALA A 56 -10.84 10.61 -8.10
C ALA A 56 -11.98 11.00 -7.15
N ARG A 57 -11.69 11.25 -5.86
CA ARG A 57 -12.69 11.71 -4.90
C ARG A 57 -13.12 13.16 -5.16
N GLN A 58 -12.17 14.04 -5.48
CA GLN A 58 -12.47 15.44 -5.84
C GLN A 58 -13.35 15.55 -7.09
N GLN A 59 -13.11 14.73 -8.12
CA GLN A 59 -13.95 14.69 -9.32
C GLN A 59 -15.41 14.29 -9.01
N ASN A 60 -15.61 13.36 -8.08
CA ASN A 60 -16.95 12.95 -7.65
C ASN A 60 -17.65 14.01 -6.78
N GLU A 61 -16.90 14.87 -6.09
CA GLU A 61 -17.45 15.97 -5.29
C GLU A 61 -17.84 17.17 -6.17
N ASP A 62 -17.08 17.44 -7.24
CA ASP A 62 -17.29 18.57 -8.17
C ASP A 62 -18.32 18.31 -9.29
N THR A 63 -18.86 17.08 -9.40
CA THR A 63 -19.86 16.71 -10.42
C THR A 63 -21.25 17.37 -10.28
N THR A 64 -21.43 18.37 -9.41
CA THR A 64 -22.65 19.18 -9.37
C THR A 64 -22.73 20.25 -10.46
N ASP A 65 -21.61 20.74 -11.02
CA ASP A 65 -21.67 21.68 -12.15
C ASP A 65 -20.35 21.74 -12.93
N ASN A 66 -20.43 21.43 -14.22
CA ASN A 66 -19.42 21.57 -15.28
C ASN A 66 -18.49 20.38 -15.52
N HIS A 67 -18.77 19.66 -16.62
CA HIS A 67 -17.77 18.92 -17.37
C HIS A 67 -16.65 19.89 -17.78
N LYS A 68 -15.56 19.94 -17.01
CA LYS A 68 -14.36 20.67 -17.38
C LYS A 68 -13.61 19.86 -18.43
N ASP A 69 -13.73 20.28 -19.68
CA ASP A 69 -12.85 19.84 -20.77
C ASP A 69 -11.39 20.01 -20.32
N GLY A 70 -10.69 18.89 -20.12
CA GLY A 70 -9.29 18.86 -19.67
C GLY A 70 -9.00 17.96 -18.47
N ASP A 71 -10.02 17.36 -17.85
CA ASP A 71 -9.79 16.47 -16.71
C ASP A 71 -9.17 15.14 -17.15
N LEU A 72 -7.98 14.84 -16.62
CA LEU A 72 -7.27 13.60 -16.93
C LEU A 72 -8.09 12.44 -16.34
N ASN A 73 -8.41 11.44 -17.16
CA ASN A 73 -9.06 10.23 -16.66
C ASN A 73 -8.13 9.53 -15.66
N VAL A 74 -8.44 9.64 -14.37
CA VAL A 74 -7.66 9.04 -13.27
C VAL A 74 -8.04 7.58 -12.99
N GLU A 75 -9.12 7.07 -13.59
CA GLU A 75 -9.64 5.73 -13.34
C GLU A 75 -8.69 4.65 -13.87
N ASP A 76 -8.28 4.75 -15.14
CA ASP A 76 -7.33 3.79 -15.74
C ASP A 76 -5.99 3.72 -14.98
N PRO A 77 -5.29 4.83 -14.67
CA PRO A 77 -4.06 4.77 -13.89
C PRO A 77 -4.29 4.26 -12.45
N LEU A 78 -5.46 4.50 -11.85
CA LEU A 78 -5.80 3.98 -10.52
C LEU A 78 -6.00 2.46 -10.53
N ILE A 79 -6.72 1.94 -11.53
CA ILE A 79 -6.88 0.48 -11.71
C ILE A 79 -5.50 -0.17 -11.96
N ARG A 80 -4.64 0.47 -12.74
CA ARG A 80 -3.26 -0.02 -12.96
C ARG A 80 -2.44 -0.04 -11.68
N SER A 81 -2.55 0.98 -10.81
CA SER A 81 -1.83 0.99 -9.55
C SER A 81 -2.30 -0.12 -8.60
N ILE A 82 -3.63 -0.36 -8.54
CA ILE A 82 -4.22 -1.47 -7.77
C ILE A 82 -3.67 -2.81 -8.25
N ASN A 83 -3.68 -3.05 -9.56
CA ASN A 83 -3.17 -4.30 -10.15
C ASN A 83 -1.67 -4.48 -9.89
N ALA A 84 -0.89 -3.39 -9.99
CA ALA A 84 0.55 -3.42 -9.75
C ALA A 84 0.87 -3.72 -8.27
N LEU A 85 0.13 -3.13 -7.32
CA LEU A 85 0.27 -3.46 -5.89
C LEU A 85 -0.13 -4.90 -5.60
N ALA A 86 -1.25 -5.39 -6.16
CA ALA A 86 -1.68 -6.77 -5.98
C ALA A 86 -0.64 -7.78 -6.50
N ALA A 87 -0.08 -7.53 -7.69
CA ALA A 87 0.99 -8.35 -8.26
C ALA A 87 2.27 -8.32 -7.41
N GLY A 88 2.59 -7.16 -6.83
CA GLY A 88 3.72 -6.98 -5.94
C GLY A 88 3.55 -7.67 -4.60
N LEU A 89 2.45 -7.44 -3.88
CA LEU A 89 2.23 -7.98 -2.54
C LEU A 89 2.13 -9.52 -2.54
N ARG A 90 1.69 -10.11 -3.66
CA ARG A 90 1.49 -11.57 -3.82
C ARG A 90 0.49 -12.09 -2.77
N ASN A 91 0.85 -13.13 -2.03
CA ASN A 91 0.00 -13.78 -1.04
C ASN A 91 0.09 -13.07 0.32
N THR A 92 -1.04 -12.58 0.82
CA THR A 92 -1.12 -11.81 2.08
C THR A 92 -2.14 -12.37 3.09
N GLY A 93 -2.74 -13.54 2.79
CA GLY A 93 -3.78 -14.19 3.60
C GLY A 93 -3.44 -15.63 3.94
#